data_AF-A0A7S0ZS98-F1
#
_entry.id   AF-A0A7S0ZS98-F1
#
_cell.length_a   1.000
_cell.length_b   1.000
_cell.length_c   1.000
_cell.angle_alpha   90.00
_cell.angle_beta   90.00
_cell.angle_gamma   90.00
#
_symmetry.space_group_name_H-M   'P 1'
#
loop_
_entity.id
_entity.type
_entity.pdbx_description
1 polymer ?
#
loop_
_entity_poly.entity_id
_entity_poly.type
_entity_poly.pdbx_seq_one_letter_code
_entity_poly.pdbx_strand_id
1 'polypeptide(L)'
;MLRGVPLPDGVVRASSVNVMVSDQEVREVSERLGWPSIRTAFLPKTDARGSVGASRVRVAVLVQLADGRYRVVRRMLAAAGLPCFSLHRVSYGPLELSALGLRDPGTHCALSPQDLLKLRAAAESGLAALTLKRQCVA
;
A
#
# COMPACT_ATOMS: atom_id res chain seq x y z
N MET A 1 3.12 14.78 11.05
CA MET A 1 2.02 14.21 10.21
C MET A 1 2.29 14.53 8.75
N LEU A 2 1.96 13.62 7.82
CA LEU A 2 2.13 13.86 6.38
C LEU A 2 1.15 14.93 5.86
N ARG A 3 1.59 15.80 4.94
CA ARG A 3 0.84 16.97 4.41
C ARG A 3 -0.50 16.60 3.74
N GLY A 4 -0.67 15.35 3.31
CA GLY A 4 -1.86 14.85 2.61
C GLY A 4 -1.88 15.24 1.13
N VAL A 5 -2.67 14.51 0.34
CA VAL A 5 -2.82 14.72 -1.10
C VAL A 5 -4.25 15.19 -1.40
N PRO A 6 -4.45 16.35 -2.04
CA PRO A 6 -5.78 16.82 -2.39
C PRO A 6 -6.36 15.94 -3.49
N LEU A 7 -7.55 15.38 -3.24
CA LEU A 7 -8.37 14.71 -4.26
C LEU A 7 -9.73 15.43 -4.38
N PRO A 8 -10.47 15.24 -5.49
CA PRO A 8 -11.81 15.81 -5.69
C PRO A 8 -12.82 15.58 -4.54
N ASP A 9 -12.68 14.46 -3.83
CA ASP A 9 -13.50 14.05 -2.69
C ASP A 9 -12.85 14.39 -1.34
N GLY A 10 -11.94 15.37 -1.33
CA GLY A 10 -11.24 15.87 -0.14
C GLY A 10 -9.83 15.30 0.03
N VAL A 11 -9.10 15.85 1.00
CA VAL A 11 -7.69 15.52 1.23
C VAL A 11 -7.54 14.08 1.75
N VAL A 12 -6.68 13.29 1.13
CA VAL A 12 -6.26 11.96 1.60
C VAL A 12 -5.00 12.09 2.43
N ARG A 13 -4.95 11.39 3.56
CA ARG A 13 -3.75 11.29 4.39
C ARG A 13 -3.41 9.82 4.61
N ALA A 14 -2.26 9.41 4.09
CA ALA A 14 -1.65 8.14 4.48
C ALA A 14 -1.16 8.23 5.93
N SER A 15 -1.31 7.14 6.66
CA SER A 15 -0.74 6.99 8.00
C SER A 15 0.78 6.85 7.91
N SER A 16 1.25 6.11 6.91
CA SER A 16 2.67 5.93 6.58
C SER A 16 2.85 5.70 5.08
N VAL A 17 4.01 6.11 4.57
CA VAL A 17 4.43 5.88 3.19
C VAL A 17 5.89 5.50 3.22
N ASN A 18 6.23 4.37 2.57
CA ASN A 18 7.61 3.95 2.36
C ASN A 18 7.83 3.73 0.86
N VAL A 19 8.79 4.44 0.28
CA VAL A 19 9.10 4.43 -1.15
C VAL A 19 10.40 3.66 -1.35
N MET A 20 10.35 2.60 -2.16
CA MET A 20 11.49 1.80 -2.55
C MET A 20 11.84 2.14 -3.99
N VAL A 21 13.08 2.58 -4.22
CA VAL A 21 13.52 3.16 -5.51
C VAL A 21 14.52 2.26 -6.22
N SER A 22 15.20 1.37 -5.49
CA SER A 22 16.12 0.40 -6.06
C SER A 22 15.46 -0.95 -6.36
N ASP A 23 15.99 -1.61 -7.39
CA ASP A 23 15.58 -2.96 -7.78
C ASP A 23 15.73 -3.98 -6.64
N GLN A 24 16.77 -3.80 -5.83
CA GLN A 24 17.10 -4.66 -4.69
C GLN A 24 16.11 -4.50 -3.54
N GLU A 25 15.82 -3.26 -3.11
CA GLU A 25 14.84 -2.98 -2.04
C GLU A 25 13.46 -3.54 -2.42
N VAL A 26 13.07 -3.35 -3.68
CA VAL A 26 11.80 -3.83 -4.18
C VAL A 26 11.73 -5.35 -4.14
N ARG A 27 12.83 -6.04 -4.48
CA ARG A 27 12.91 -7.51 -4.42
C ARG A 27 12.80 -8.03 -2.98
N GLU A 28 13.58 -7.48 -2.07
CA GLU A 28 13.60 -7.91 -0.66
C GLU A 28 12.22 -7.74 0.00
N VAL A 29 11.55 -6.62 -0.28
CA VAL A 29 10.20 -6.37 0.23
C VAL A 29 9.18 -7.31 -0.40
N SER A 30 9.30 -7.56 -1.71
CA SER A 30 8.41 -8.49 -2.42
C SER A 30 8.51 -9.91 -1.85
N GLU A 31 9.74 -10.38 -1.59
CA GLU A 31 10.00 -11.70 -1.00
C GLU A 31 9.45 -11.77 0.43
N ARG A 32 9.73 -10.77 1.26
CA ARG A 32 9.23 -10.70 2.66
C ARG A 32 7.70 -10.69 2.75
N LEU A 33 7.03 -9.99 1.83
CA LEU A 33 5.57 -9.81 1.87
C LEU A 33 4.82 -10.90 1.06
N GLY A 34 5.52 -11.84 0.43
CA GLY A 34 4.90 -12.87 -0.41
C GLY A 34 4.17 -12.27 -1.64
N TRP A 35 4.63 -11.13 -2.15
CA TRP A 35 3.98 -10.43 -3.26
C TRP A 35 4.42 -11.07 -4.59
N PRO A 36 3.49 -11.64 -5.40
CA PRO A 36 3.84 -12.17 -6.71
C PRO A 36 4.25 -11.04 -7.68
N SER A 37 5.46 -11.17 -8.22
CA SER A 37 5.99 -10.51 -9.43
C SER A 37 5.51 -9.07 -9.64
N ILE A 38 6.26 -8.11 -9.08
CA ILE A 38 6.11 -6.69 -9.43
C ILE A 38 6.39 -6.54 -10.92
N ARG A 39 5.37 -6.15 -11.67
CA ARG A 39 5.50 -5.86 -13.11
C ARG A 39 6.59 -4.81 -13.31
N THR A 40 7.62 -5.17 -14.04
CA THR A 40 8.70 -4.26 -14.40
C THR A 40 8.18 -3.18 -15.34
N ALA A 41 8.35 -1.92 -14.96
CA ALA A 41 8.18 -0.80 -15.88
C ALA A 41 9.51 -0.55 -16.61
N PHE A 42 9.43 -0.24 -17.90
CA PHE A 42 10.58 0.26 -18.65
C PHE A 42 10.53 1.79 -18.60
N LEU A 43 11.51 2.40 -17.93
CA LEU A 43 11.72 3.83 -18.01
C LEU A 43 12.77 4.12 -19.08
N PRO A 44 12.54 5.09 -19.97
CA PRO A 44 13.58 5.57 -20.87
C PRO A 44 14.73 6.11 -20.02
N LYS A 45 15.92 5.60 -20.27
CA LYS A 45 17.16 6.03 -19.65
C LYS A 45 18.06 6.57 -20.73
N THR A 46 18.39 7.85 -20.66
CA THR A 46 19.41 8.45 -21.51
C THR A 46 20.77 8.09 -20.94
N ASP A 47 21.65 7.49 -21.74
CA ASP A 47 23.04 7.32 -21.34
C ASP A 47 23.80 8.66 -21.42
N ALA A 48 25.01 8.72 -20.86
CA ALA A 48 25.84 9.92 -20.88
C ALA A 48 26.19 10.42 -22.30
N ARG A 49 25.92 9.61 -23.33
CA ARG A 49 26.15 9.90 -24.75
C ARG A 49 24.87 10.33 -25.48
N GLY A 50 23.75 10.49 -24.77
CA GLY A 50 22.47 10.91 -25.37
C GLY A 50 21.65 9.77 -26.00
N SER A 51 22.10 8.52 -25.89
CA SER A 51 21.37 7.36 -26.41
C SER A 51 20.20 7.02 -25.48
N VAL A 52 18.99 6.95 -26.03
CA VAL A 52 17.79 6.54 -25.27
C VAL A 52 17.76 5.01 -25.21
N GLY A 53 18.25 4.45 -24.11
CA GLY A 53 18.04 3.05 -23.75
C GLY A 53 16.79 2.87 -22.90
N ALA A 54 16.35 1.63 -22.67
CA ALA A 54 15.29 1.33 -21.72
C ALA A 54 15.89 0.62 -20.50
N SER A 55 15.81 1.24 -19.32
CA SER A 55 16.26 0.61 -18.08
C SER A 55 15.08 0.02 -17.34
N ARG A 56 15.23 -1.24 -16.88
CA ARG A 56 14.27 -1.87 -15.99
C ARG A 56 14.42 -1.21 -14.62
N VAL A 57 13.45 -0.37 -14.26
CA VAL A 57 13.40 0.22 -12.93
C VAL A 57 12.14 -0.32 -12.26
N ARG A 58 12.32 -0.97 -11.12
CA ARG A 58 11.22 -1.35 -10.25
C ARG A 58 11.12 -0.30 -9.15
N VAL A 59 9.94 0.33 -9.05
CA VAL A 59 9.59 1.22 -7.95
C VAL A 59 8.39 0.60 -7.24
N ALA A 60 8.47 0.50 -5.91
CA ALA A 60 7.35 0.08 -5.09
C ALA A 60 7.06 1.13 -4.04
N VAL A 61 5.79 1.29 -3.70
CA VAL A 61 5.35 2.19 -2.63
C VAL A 61 4.48 1.38 -1.68
N LEU A 62 4.94 1.23 -0.45
CA LEU A 62 4.13 0.69 0.63
C LEU A 62 3.37 1.84 1.28
N VAL A 63 2.05 1.76 1.26
CA VAL A 63 1.17 2.80 1.79
C VAL A 63 0.24 2.19 2.83
N GLN A 64 0.17 2.81 4.00
CA GLN A 64 -0.83 2.50 5.00
C GLN A 64 -1.93 3.57 5.01
N LEU A 65 -3.18 3.14 4.91
CA LEU A 65 -4.36 4.00 4.93
C LEU A 65 -5.35 3.51 5.97
N ALA A 66 -6.04 4.45 6.61
CA ALA A 66 -7.15 4.16 7.52
C ALA A 66 -8.53 4.25 6.82
N ASP A 67 -8.57 4.77 5.59
CA ASP A 67 -9.78 5.01 4.81
C ASP A 67 -9.66 4.31 3.44
N GLY A 68 -10.73 3.64 3.04
CA GLY A 68 -10.87 2.87 1.81
C GLY A 68 -11.64 3.58 0.69
N ARG A 69 -11.57 4.91 0.57
CA ARG A 69 -12.19 5.68 -0.52
C ARG A 69 -11.92 5.09 -1.92
N TYR A 70 -12.84 5.34 -2.86
CA TYR A 70 -12.80 4.77 -4.20
C TYR A 70 -11.46 5.05 -4.91
N ARG A 71 -10.76 3.95 -5.25
CA ARG A 71 -9.45 3.95 -5.92
C ARG A 71 -8.43 4.90 -5.27
N VAL A 72 -8.54 5.14 -3.96
CA VAL A 72 -7.80 6.20 -3.26
C VAL A 72 -6.29 6.08 -3.46
N VAL A 73 -5.71 4.89 -3.36
CA VAL A 73 -4.26 4.67 -3.58
C VAL A 73 -3.86 5.05 -5.00
N ARG A 74 -4.59 4.58 -6.01
CA ARG A 74 -4.29 4.85 -7.42
C ARG A 74 -4.41 6.34 -7.73
N ARG A 75 -5.45 7.00 -7.23
CA ARG A 75 -5.69 8.44 -7.40
C ARG A 75 -4.63 9.27 -6.68
N MET A 76 -4.28 8.88 -5.45
CA MET A 76 -3.24 9.53 -4.65
C MET A 76 -1.86 9.45 -5.31
N LEU A 77 -1.46 8.26 -5.78
CA LEU A 77 -0.19 8.10 -6.49
C LEU A 77 -0.19 8.84 -7.84
N ALA A 78 -1.28 8.80 -8.59
CA ALA A 78 -1.40 9.55 -9.85
C ALA A 78 -1.30 11.07 -9.63
N ALA A 79 -1.92 11.60 -8.58
CA ALA A 79 -1.81 13.00 -8.19
C ALA A 79 -0.38 13.40 -7.78
N ALA A 80 0.43 12.44 -7.33
CA ALA A 80 1.86 12.62 -7.06
C ALA A 80 2.76 12.38 -8.30
N GLY A 81 2.19 12.16 -9.49
CA GLY A 81 2.93 11.90 -10.72
C GLY A 81 3.42 10.46 -10.89
N LEU A 82 2.95 9.52 -10.04
CA LEU A 82 3.36 8.11 -10.04
C LEU A 82 2.18 7.22 -10.45
N PRO A 83 2.01 6.84 -11.72
CA PRO A 83 0.92 5.95 -12.12
C PRO A 83 1.09 4.56 -11.48
N CYS A 84 0.01 4.05 -10.89
CA CYS A 84 0.01 2.75 -10.23
C CYS A 84 -0.29 1.63 -11.25
N PHE A 85 0.71 0.81 -11.58
CA PHE A 85 0.56 -0.32 -12.50
C PHE A 85 -0.02 -1.57 -11.85
N SER A 86 0.47 -1.91 -10.66
CA SER A 86 0.00 -3.03 -9.85
C SER A 86 -0.31 -2.55 -8.44
N LEU A 87 -1.38 -3.08 -7.85
CA LEU A 87 -1.78 -2.78 -6.49
C LEU A 87 -2.11 -4.09 -5.80
N HIS A 88 -1.39 -4.37 -4.73
CA HIS A 88 -1.61 -5.54 -3.89
C HIS A 88 -1.79 -5.09 -2.45
N ARG A 89 -2.78 -5.67 -1.76
CA ARG A 89 -2.96 -5.45 -0.34
C ARG A 89 -2.13 -6.51 0.38
N VAL A 90 -1.20 -6.08 1.22
CA VAL A 90 -0.31 -7.00 1.95
C VAL A 90 -0.79 -7.27 3.37
N SER A 91 -1.52 -6.32 3.96
CA SER A 91 -2.07 -6.43 5.31
C SER A 91 -3.46 -5.78 5.42
N TYR A 92 -4.20 -6.20 6.44
CA TYR A 92 -5.48 -5.59 6.82
C TYR A 92 -5.60 -5.52 8.35
N GLY A 93 -5.58 -4.29 8.87
CA GLY A 93 -5.51 -4.07 10.32
C GLY A 93 -4.26 -4.75 10.90
N PRO A 94 -4.41 -5.63 11.90
CA PRO A 94 -3.29 -6.36 12.52
C PRO A 94 -2.89 -7.63 11.78
N LEU A 95 -3.56 -7.99 10.68
CA LEU A 95 -3.29 -9.24 9.95
C LEU A 95 -2.41 -9.00 8.74
N GLU A 96 -1.32 -9.76 8.66
CA GLU A 96 -0.50 -9.91 7.45
C GLU A 96 -1.12 -11.01 6.58
N LEU A 97 -1.44 -10.71 5.32
CA LEU A 97 -2.13 -11.65 4.44
C LEU A 97 -1.23 -12.81 4.00
N SER A 98 0.08 -12.61 3.95
CA SER A 98 1.05 -13.67 3.68
C SER A 98 1.08 -14.75 4.76
N ALA A 99 0.74 -14.40 6.02
CA ALA A 99 0.70 -15.33 7.14
C ALA A 99 -0.56 -16.22 7.15
N LEU A 100 -1.58 -15.88 6.35
CA LEU A 100 -2.83 -16.66 6.27
C LEU A 100 -2.71 -17.91 5.38
N GLY A 101 -1.55 -18.13 4.76
CA GLY A 101 -1.31 -19.33 3.94
C GLY A 101 -2.11 -19.38 2.63
N LEU A 102 -2.58 -18.22 2.15
CA LEU A 102 -3.27 -18.09 0.86
C LEU A 102 -2.24 -18.22 -0.28
N ARG A 103 -2.19 -19.38 -0.93
CA ARG A 103 -1.17 -19.67 -1.96
C ARG A 103 -1.56 -19.15 -3.34
N ASP A 104 -2.85 -19.25 -3.68
CA ASP A 104 -3.34 -18.94 -5.01
C ASP A 104 -4.34 -17.77 -5.00
N PRO A 105 -4.34 -16.92 -6.05
CA PRO A 105 -5.35 -15.87 -6.19
C PRO A 105 -6.77 -16.42 -6.16
N GLY A 106 -7.66 -15.75 -5.43
CA GLY A 106 -9.07 -16.16 -5.29
C GLY A 106 -9.32 -17.22 -4.22
N THR A 107 -8.27 -17.73 -3.57
CA THR A 107 -8.43 -18.61 -2.41
C THR A 107 -8.92 -17.84 -1.18
N HIS A 108 -9.55 -18.58 -0.28
CA HIS A 108 -10.00 -18.08 1.02
C HIS A 108 -9.67 -19.12 2.09
N CYS A 109 -9.56 -18.68 3.33
CA CYS A 109 -9.35 -19.55 4.48
C CYS A 109 -10.19 -19.05 5.66
N ALA A 110 -10.50 -19.96 6.59
CA ALA A 110 -11.03 -19.56 7.89
C ALA A 110 -9.92 -18.91 8.73
N LEU A 111 -10.27 -17.88 9.50
CA LEU A 111 -9.34 -17.25 10.43
C LEU A 111 -9.22 -18.07 11.71
N SER A 112 -8.02 -18.11 12.28
CA SER A 112 -7.81 -18.71 13.59
C SER A 112 -8.52 -17.89 14.68
N PRO A 113 -8.89 -18.50 15.83
CA PRO A 113 -9.45 -17.76 16.96
C PRO A 113 -8.54 -16.61 17.42
N GLN A 114 -7.22 -16.77 17.34
CA GLN A 114 -6.26 -15.73 17.72
C GLN A 114 -6.31 -14.54 16.75
N ASP A 115 -6.43 -14.78 15.45
CA ASP A 115 -6.50 -13.70 14.45
C ASP A 115 -7.83 -12.97 14.51
N LEU A 116 -8.92 -13.68 14.82
CA LEU A 116 -10.22 -13.06 15.10
C LEU A 116 -10.16 -12.14 16.33
N LEU A 117 -9.50 -12.56 17.40
CA LEU A 117 -9.31 -11.72 18.59
C LEU A 117 -8.49 -10.47 18.27
N LYS A 118 -7.39 -10.59 17.52
CA LYS A 118 -6.58 -9.43 17.07
C LYS A 118 -7.44 -8.46 16.25
N LEU A 119 -8.22 -8.96 15.29
CA LEU A 119 -9.10 -8.14 14.47
C LEU A 119 -10.15 -7.40 15.31
N ARG A 120 -10.78 -8.08 16.27
CA ARG A 120 -11.77 -7.47 17.17
C ARG A 120 -11.15 -6.35 18.01
N ALA A 121 -10.02 -6.61 18.66
CA ALA A 121 -9.31 -5.61 19.45
C ALA A 121 -8.91 -4.39 18.61
N ALA A 122 -8.44 -4.60 17.37
CA ALA A 122 -8.11 -3.52 16.45
C ALA A 122 -9.35 -2.73 16.00
N ALA A 123 -10.48 -3.41 15.76
CA ALA A 123 -11.73 -2.77 15.40
C ALA A 123 -12.29 -1.91 16.55
N GLU A 124 -12.27 -2.42 17.78
CA GLU A 124 -12.65 -1.68 18.99
C GLU A 124 -11.78 -0.44 19.19
N SER A 125 -10.45 -0.60 19.05
CA SER A 125 -9.51 0.51 19.12
C SER A 125 -9.78 1.57 18.04
N GLY A 126 -10.08 1.13 16.81
CA GLY A 126 -10.46 2.01 15.71
C GLY A 126 -11.78 2.75 15.97
N LEU A 127 -12.77 2.07 16.53
CA LEU A 127 -14.07 2.66 16.89
C LEU A 127 -13.93 3.71 17.99
N ALA A 128 -13.11 3.43 19.01
CA ALA A 128 -12.79 4.38 20.08
C ALA A 128 -12.10 5.64 19.51
N ALA A 129 -11.13 5.47 18.62
CA ALA A 129 -10.43 6.59 17.97
C ALA A 129 -11.36 7.43 17.08
N LEU A 130 -12.33 6.82 16.39
CA LEU A 130 -13.33 7.54 15.59
C LEU A 130 -14.31 8.32 16.47
N THR A 131 -14.73 7.74 17.60
CA THR A 131 -15.61 8.39 18.57
C THR A 131 -14.96 9.64 19.16
N LEU A 132 -13.69 9.53 19.59
CA LEU A 132 -12.90 10.67 20.08
C LEU A 132 -12.75 11.77 19.03
N LYS A 133 -12.45 11.41 17.77
CA LYS A 133 -12.35 12.39 16.68
C LYS A 133 -13.65 13.15 16.44
N ARG A 134 -14.81 12.53 16.67
CA ARG A 134 -16.11 13.20 16.52
C ARG A 134 -16.41 14.16 17.68
N GLN A 135 -15.94 13.85 18.89
CA GLN A 135 -16.13 14.67 20.07
C GLN A 135 -15.26 15.94 20.05
N CYS A 136 -14.05 15.88 19.50
CA CYS A 136 -13.14 17.04 19.45
C CYS A 136 -13.38 18.01 18.27
N VAL A 137 -14.39 17.78 17.43
CA VAL A 137 -14.76 18.66 16.31
C VAL A 137 -16.02 19.49 16.64
N ALA A 138 -16.49 19.42 17.89
CA ALA A 138 -17.55 20.28 18.45
C ALA A 138 -16.97 21.57 19.04
#